data_AF-Q3ILT3-F1
#
_entry.id   AF-Q3ILT3-F1
#
_cell.length_a   1.000
_cell.length_b   1.000
_cell.length_c   1.000
_cell.angle_alpha   90.00
_cell.angle_beta   90.00
_cell.angle_gamma   90.00
#
_symmetry.space_group_name_H-M   'P 1'
#
loop_
_entity.id
_entity.type
_entity.pdbx_description
1 polymer ?
#
loop_
_entity_poly.entity_id
_entity_poly.type
_entity_poly.pdbx_seq_one_letter_code
_entity_poly.pdbx_strand_id
1 'polypeptide(L)'
;MALLSFPPVLLHELTHYAVARLRTDDAAFEAEVLGSEARAVWRPLDSPLWRFLAFLAPTLFGALLAGLWLASGTSFEGWRAVAGVGLALYTLPSVADIRGALGRQQAQQ
;
A
#
# COMPACT_ATOMS: atom_id res chain seq x y z
N MET A 1 18.61 10.56 0.19
CA MET A 1 17.27 10.40 -0.41
C MET A 1 16.52 9.18 0.14
N ALA A 2 17.19 8.03 0.34
CA ALA A 2 16.63 6.80 0.93
C ALA A 2 15.87 6.95 2.27
N LEU A 3 16.35 7.81 3.18
CA LEU A 3 15.72 8.01 4.51
C LEU A 3 14.31 8.60 4.47
N LEU A 4 13.98 9.42 3.46
CA LEU A 4 12.68 10.08 3.38
C LEU A 4 11.62 9.23 2.64
N SER A 5 12.06 8.32 1.76
CA SER A 5 11.17 7.40 1.03
C SER A 5 10.86 6.14 1.82
N PHE A 6 11.68 5.76 2.80
CA PHE A 6 11.47 4.51 3.53
C PHE A 6 10.17 4.48 4.35
N PRO A 7 9.80 5.50 5.15
CA PRO A 7 8.54 5.45 5.90
C PRO A 7 7.27 5.22 5.05
N PRO A 8 7.04 5.93 3.92
CA PRO A 8 5.86 5.66 3.11
C PRO A 8 5.91 4.28 2.42
N VAL A 9 7.08 3.81 1.98
CA VAL A 9 7.25 2.46 1.42
C VAL A 9 6.93 1.39 2.47
N LEU A 10 7.44 1.55 3.70
CA LEU A 10 7.17 0.66 4.81
C LEU A 10 5.66 0.55 5.09
N LEU A 11 4.97 1.69 5.18
CA LEU A 11 3.53 1.72 5.43
C LEU A 11 2.72 1.12 4.28
N HIS A 12 3.15 1.37 3.04
CA HIS A 12 2.55 0.76 1.85
C HIS A 12 2.58 -0.76 1.93
N GLU A 13 3.78 -1.32 2.12
CA GLU A 13 3.99 -2.77 2.16
C GLU A 13 3.34 -3.43 3.39
N LEU A 14 3.35 -2.75 4.55
CA LEU A 14 2.65 -3.24 5.74
C LEU A 14 1.15 -3.39 5.51
N THR A 15 0.55 -2.49 4.71
CA THR A 15 -0.89 -2.55 4.42
C THR A 15 -1.22 -3.75 3.54
N HIS A 16 -0.39 -4.05 2.52
CA HIS A 16 -0.49 -5.30 1.76
C HIS A 16 -0.39 -6.53 2.66
N TYR A 17 0.67 -6.59 3.46
CA TYR A 17 0.93 -7.70 4.38
C TYR A 17 -0.24 -7.91 5.32
N ALA A 18 -0.73 -6.85 5.98
CA ALA A 18 -1.81 -6.95 6.95
C ALA A 18 -3.08 -7.55 6.32
N VAL A 19 -3.48 -7.10 5.13
CA VAL A 19 -4.67 -7.63 4.44
C VAL A 19 -4.45 -9.04 3.93
N ALA A 20 -3.28 -9.36 3.39
CA ALA A 20 -2.94 -10.73 2.96
C ALA A 20 -2.97 -11.70 4.14
N ARG A 21 -2.43 -11.29 5.30
CA ARG A 21 -2.33 -12.11 6.52
C ARG A 21 -3.68 -12.49 7.12
N LEU A 22 -4.75 -11.73 6.81
CA LEU A 22 -6.13 -12.09 7.18
C LEU A 22 -6.63 -13.34 6.45
N ARG A 23 -6.03 -13.67 5.29
CA ARG A 23 -6.48 -14.78 4.46
C ARG A 23 -5.50 -15.95 4.40
N THR A 24 -4.20 -15.69 4.58
CA THR A 24 -3.17 -16.71 4.46
C THR A 24 -2.08 -16.59 5.54
N ASP A 25 -1.49 -17.73 5.88
CA ASP A 25 -0.45 -17.84 6.90
C ASP A 25 0.98 -17.69 6.37
N ASP A 26 1.15 -17.82 5.05
CA ASP A 26 2.44 -17.70 4.38
C ASP A 26 2.79 -16.27 3.95
N ALA A 27 1.94 -15.29 4.29
CA ALA A 27 2.28 -13.89 4.10
C ALA A 27 3.48 -13.53 5.00
N ALA A 28 4.51 -12.97 4.38
CA ALA A 28 5.73 -12.51 5.02
C ALA A 28 5.96 -11.03 4.72
N PHE A 29 6.70 -10.39 5.61
CA PHE A 29 7.09 -8.99 5.50
C PHE A 29 8.59 -8.89 5.74
N GLU A 30 9.30 -8.25 4.81
CA GLU A 30 10.73 -8.01 4.90
C GLU A 30 11.01 -6.52 4.73
N ALA A 31 11.88 -5.98 5.57
CA ALA A 31 12.26 -4.57 5.52
C ALA A 31 13.77 -4.42 5.72
N GLU A 32 14.42 -3.79 4.75
CA GLU A 32 15.82 -3.43 4.80
C GLU A 32 15.96 -1.94 5.12
N VAL A 33 16.31 -1.64 6.37
CA VAL A 33 16.39 -0.27 6.89
C VAL A 33 17.52 0.54 6.26
N LEU A 34 18.63 -0.11 5.88
CA LEU A 34 19.79 0.54 5.25
C LEU A 34 19.62 0.75 3.73
N GLY A 35 18.86 -0.13 3.06
CA GLY A 35 18.56 -0.09 1.63
C GLY A 35 17.31 0.70 1.23
N SER A 36 16.49 1.14 2.20
CA SER A 36 15.17 1.76 2.00
C SER A 36 14.14 0.88 1.29
N GLU A 37 14.30 -0.43 1.38
CA GLU A 37 13.40 -1.41 0.78
C GLU A 37 12.48 -2.01 1.84
N ALA A 38 11.20 -2.15 1.51
CA ALA A 38 10.30 -3.04 2.22
C ALA A 38 9.52 -3.84 1.17
N ARG A 39 9.11 -5.04 1.51
CA ARG A 39 8.28 -5.88 0.65
C ARG A 39 7.38 -6.80 1.46
N ALA A 40 6.13 -6.90 1.03
CA ALA A 40 5.22 -7.96 1.44
C ALA A 40 5.16 -9.05 0.37
N VAL A 41 5.24 -10.31 0.81
CA VAL A 41 5.33 -11.48 -0.08
C VAL A 41 4.37 -12.56 0.40
N TRP A 42 3.66 -13.20 -0.53
CA TRP A 42 2.76 -14.33 -0.25
C TRP A 42 2.56 -15.18 -1.50
N ARG A 43 2.17 -16.45 -1.35
CA ARG A 43 1.78 -17.28 -2.51
C ARG A 43 0.50 -16.72 -3.16
N PRO A 44 0.30 -16.92 -4.47
CA PRO A 44 -0.90 -16.46 -5.15
C PRO A 44 -2.18 -16.87 -4.41
N LEU A 45 -3.03 -15.89 -4.10
CA LEU A 45 -4.32 -16.14 -3.45
C LEU A 45 -5.32 -16.65 -4.49
N ASP A 46 -6.04 -17.74 -4.22
CA ASP A 46 -7.00 -18.30 -5.18
C ASP A 46 -8.22 -17.40 -5.40
N SER A 47 -8.68 -16.72 -4.35
CA SER A 47 -9.87 -15.87 -4.38
C SER A 47 -9.60 -14.54 -5.09
N PRO A 48 -10.34 -14.21 -6.18
CA PRO A 48 -10.17 -12.95 -6.88
C PRO A 48 -10.42 -11.72 -5.99
N LEU A 49 -11.42 -11.79 -5.11
CA LEU A 49 -11.72 -10.71 -4.18
C LEU A 49 -10.55 -10.46 -3.22
N TRP A 50 -10.00 -11.53 -2.63
CA TRP A 50 -8.87 -11.39 -1.72
C TRP A 50 -7.59 -10.92 -2.43
N ARG A 51 -7.36 -11.34 -3.68
CA ARG A 51 -6.29 -10.76 -4.50
C ARG A 51 -6.47 -9.26 -4.68
N PHE A 52 -7.66 -8.84 -5.11
CA PHE A 52 -7.98 -7.42 -5.29
C PHE A 52 -7.76 -6.63 -4.00
N LEU A 53 -8.29 -7.11 -2.88
CA LEU A 53 -8.17 -6.42 -1.60
C LEU A 53 -6.72 -6.38 -1.11
N ALA A 54 -5.98 -7.50 -1.16
CA ALA A 54 -4.58 -7.53 -0.71
C ALA A 54 -3.69 -6.63 -1.56
N PHE A 55 -3.85 -6.64 -2.88
CA PHE A 55 -3.03 -5.85 -3.80
C PHE A 55 -3.43 -4.38 -3.92
N LEU A 56 -4.67 -4.00 -3.62
CA LEU A 56 -5.05 -2.59 -3.62
C LEU A 56 -5.22 -2.03 -2.20
N ALA A 57 -4.83 -2.79 -1.17
CA ALA A 57 -4.99 -2.39 0.22
C ALA A 57 -4.42 -0.98 0.52
N PRO A 58 -3.19 -0.62 0.10
CA PRO A 58 -2.63 0.70 0.38
C PRO A 58 -3.46 1.80 -0.29
N THR A 59 -3.82 1.61 -1.57
CA THR A 59 -4.66 2.53 -2.33
C THR A 59 -6.03 2.71 -1.70
N LEU A 60 -6.71 1.62 -1.33
CA LEU A 60 -8.04 1.67 -0.71
C LEU A 60 -7.99 2.36 0.65
N PHE A 61 -6.95 2.07 1.44
CA PHE A 61 -6.73 2.74 2.73
C PHE A 61 -6.43 4.23 2.56
N GLY A 62 -5.56 4.57 1.60
CA GLY A 62 -5.28 5.95 1.21
C GLY A 62 -6.54 6.71 0.78
N ALA A 63 -7.37 6.09 -0.07
CA ALA A 63 -8.62 6.66 -0.53
C ALA A 63 -9.61 6.89 0.61
N LEU A 64 -9.68 5.96 1.58
CA LEU A 64 -10.49 6.14 2.79
C LEU A 64 -10.00 7.33 3.62
N LEU A 65 -8.68 7.43 3.86
CA LEU A 65 -8.09 8.55 4.59
C LEU A 65 -8.30 9.88 3.85
N ALA A 66 -8.17 9.90 2.52
CA ALA A 66 -8.44 11.08 1.71
C ALA A 66 -9.91 11.51 1.82
N GLY A 67 -10.84 10.55 1.74
CA GLY A 67 -12.26 10.80 1.94
C GLY A 67 -12.57 11.36 3.32
N LEU A 68 -11.97 10.81 4.38
CA LEU A 68 -12.12 11.30 5.75
C LEU A 68 -11.57 12.73 5.90
N TRP A 69 -10.43 13.03 5.30
CA TRP A 69 -9.86 14.38 5.30
C TRP A 69 -10.80 15.38 4.63
N LEU A 70 -11.32 15.05 3.44
CA LEU A 70 -12.25 15.89 2.71
C LEU A 70 -13.54 16.11 3.51
N ALA A 71 -14.08 15.05 4.10
CA ALA A 71 -15.30 15.10 4.90
C ALA A 71 -15.12 15.90 6.21
N SER A 72 -13.92 15.96 6.77
CA SER A 72 -13.66 16.69 8.01
C SER A 72 -13.57 18.20 7.83
N GLY A 73 -13.54 18.71 6.59
CA GLY A 73 -13.40 20.14 6.30
C GLY A 73 -12.03 20.72 6.68
N THR A 74 -11.00 19.88 6.82
CA THR A 74 -9.65 20.31 7.18
C THR A 74 -9.06 21.19 6.07
N SER A 75 -8.49 22.34 6.43
CA SER A 75 -7.92 23.28 5.45
C SER A 75 -6.75 22.69 4.67
N PHE A 76 -6.64 23.09 3.40
CA PHE A 76 -5.59 22.65 2.48
C PHE A 76 -4.52 23.74 2.34
N GLU A 77 -3.82 24.06 3.44
CA GLU A 77 -2.87 25.19 3.49
C GLU A 77 -1.56 24.80 4.19
N GLY A 78 -0.46 25.47 3.82
CA GLY A 78 0.85 25.24 4.43
C GLY A 78 1.30 23.77 4.32
N TRP A 79 1.79 23.19 5.43
CA TRP A 79 2.23 21.79 5.45
C TRP A 79 1.09 20.79 5.17
N ARG A 80 -0.17 21.17 5.43
CA ARG A 80 -1.33 20.33 5.15
C ARG A 80 -1.56 20.13 3.65
N ALA A 81 -1.20 21.11 2.84
CA ALA A 81 -1.22 20.95 1.39
C ALA A 81 -0.22 19.88 0.94
N VAL A 82 0.98 19.86 1.53
CA VAL A 82 1.98 18.80 1.26
C VAL A 82 1.46 17.43 1.67
N ALA A 83 0.87 17.31 2.87
CA ALA A 83 0.27 16.06 3.34
C ALA A 83 -0.89 15.61 2.43
N GLY A 84 -1.75 16.53 2.01
CA GLY A 84 -2.87 16.25 1.13
C GLY A 84 -2.46 15.84 -0.28
N VAL A 85 -1.43 16.47 -0.87
CA VAL A 85 -0.85 16.01 -2.14
C VAL A 85 -0.21 14.63 -1.96
N GLY A 86 0.55 14.42 -0.89
CA GLY A 86 1.14 13.10 -0.60
C GLY A 86 0.08 12.01 -0.46
N LEU A 87 -1.02 12.31 0.23
CA LEU A 87 -2.14 11.39 0.37
C LEU A 87 -2.84 11.12 -0.96
N ALA A 88 -3.04 12.14 -1.80
CA ALA A 88 -3.60 11.98 -3.14
C ALA A 88 -2.73 11.07 -4.01
N LEU A 89 -1.41 11.26 -3.98
CA LEU A 89 -0.47 10.37 -4.68
C LEU A 89 -0.50 8.94 -4.12
N TYR A 90 -0.63 8.78 -2.81
CA TYR A 90 -0.75 7.47 -2.15
C TYR A 90 -2.03 6.71 -2.54
N THR A 91 -3.06 7.39 -3.04
CA THR A 91 -4.26 6.73 -3.60
C THR A 91 -4.04 6.15 -5.00
N LEU A 92 -2.90 6.39 -5.64
CA LEU A 92 -2.60 5.85 -6.96
C LEU A 92 -1.95 4.47 -6.81
N PRO A 93 -2.57 3.40 -7.34
CA PRO A 93 -1.96 2.07 -7.27
C PRO A 93 -0.76 1.99 -8.22
N SER A 94 0.23 1.21 -7.84
CA SER A 94 1.36 0.88 -8.70
C SER A 94 0.94 -0.06 -9.84
N VAL A 95 1.78 -0.19 -10.87
CA VAL A 95 1.55 -1.19 -11.93
C VAL A 95 1.60 -2.62 -11.37
N ALA A 96 2.43 -2.86 -10.36
CA ALA A 96 2.52 -4.16 -9.69
C ALA A 96 1.22 -4.48 -8.94
N ASP A 97 0.66 -3.49 -8.23
CA ASP A 97 -0.60 -3.59 -7.50
C ASP A 97 -1.74 -3.98 -8.43
N ILE A 98 -1.87 -3.26 -9.55
CA ILE A 98 -2.89 -3.54 -10.56
C ILE A 98 -2.72 -4.95 -11.13
N ARG A 99 -1.48 -5.34 -11.47
CA ARG A 99 -1.21 -6.68 -12.01
C ARG A 99 -1.54 -7.77 -11.00
N GLY A 100 -1.16 -7.59 -9.74
CA GLY A 100 -1.44 -8.54 -8.67
C GLY A 100 -2.94 -8.67 -8.38
N ALA A 101 -3.66 -7.55 -8.34
CA ALA A 101 -5.12 -7.52 -8.19
C ALA A 101 -5.82 -8.30 -9.32
N LEU A 102 -5.29 -8.22 -10.54
CA LEU A 102 -5.76 -8.97 -11.71
C LEU A 102 -5.29 -10.44 -11.73
N GLY A 103 -4.58 -10.91 -10.71
CA GLY A 103 -4.03 -12.28 -10.65
C GLY A 103 -2.86 -12.53 -11.61
N ARG A 104 -2.25 -11.47 -12.15
CA ARG A 104 -1.07 -11.53 -13.02
C ARG A 104 0.22 -11.33 -12.21
N GLN A 105 0.29 -11.94 -11.03
CA GLN A 105 1.52 -11.93 -10.23
C GLN A 105 2.63 -12.66 -11.00
N GLN A 106 3.79 -12.03 -11.13
CA GLN A 106 5.01 -12.79 -11.32
C GLN A 106 5.25 -13.57 -10.03
N ALA A 107 5.72 -14.81 -10.12
CA ALA A 107 6.17 -15.54 -8.94
C ALA A 107 7.21 -14.67 -8.21
N GLN A 108 6.88 -14.25 -6.99
CA GLN A 108 7.83 -13.58 -6.11
C GLN A 108 8.85 -14.65 -5.71
N GLN A 109 10.04 -14.61 -6.32
CA GLN A 109 11.20 -15.43 -5.92
C GLN A 109 12.05 -14.63 -4.94
#